data_AF-A0A6P0X5Q3-F1
#
_entry.id   AF-A0A6P0X5Q3-F1
#
_cell.length_a   1.000
_cell.length_b   1.000
_cell.length_c   1.000
_cell.angle_alpha   90.00
_cell.angle_beta   90.00
_cell.angle_gamma   90.00
#
_symmetry.space_group_name_H-M   'P 1'
#
loop_
_entity.id
_entity.type
_entity.pdbx_description
1 polymer ?
#
loop_
_entity_poly.entity_id
_entity_poly.type
_entity_poly.pdbx_seq_one_letter_code
_entity_poly.pdbx_strand_id
1 'polypeptide(L)'
;SNGNELLFIKPGSSFYLILEEPAPNPAIELPQPWKPVAISQEQPSQLQANQVVLKGIAYGSLNYGLESYYIPEEQRQQIKAELTKAQQGNPNQSELPSPIVIEIKVNAQGNAVPVSLWAQFGEAEQQEVRRYHF
;
A
#
# COMPACT_ATOMS: atom_id res chain seq x y z
N SER A 1 -21.20 21.97 -7.96
CA SER A 1 -20.29 22.30 -9.07
C SER A 1 -19.55 21.04 -9.47
N ASN A 2 -19.85 20.53 -10.66
CA ASN A 2 -19.41 19.25 -11.22
C ASN A 2 -17.90 19.33 -11.55
N GLY A 3 -17.03 18.38 -11.24
CA GLY A 3 -17.13 16.93 -11.45
C GLY A 3 -16.18 16.42 -12.54
N ASN A 4 -15.30 17.26 -13.13
CA ASN A 4 -14.25 16.88 -14.10
C ASN A 4 -13.16 17.97 -14.29
N GLU A 5 -12.69 18.63 -13.23
CA GLU A 5 -11.44 19.40 -13.35
C GLU A 5 -10.26 18.43 -13.36
N LEU A 6 -9.58 18.34 -14.51
CA LEU A 6 -8.30 17.64 -14.59
C LEU A 6 -7.29 18.40 -13.75
N LEU A 7 -6.98 17.88 -12.56
CA LEU A 7 -5.96 18.43 -11.69
C LEU A 7 -4.58 18.19 -12.33
N PHE A 8 -4.03 19.21 -12.97
CA PHE A 8 -2.66 19.16 -13.46
C PHE A 8 -1.68 19.38 -12.30
N ILE A 9 -0.99 18.32 -11.89
CA ILE A 9 0.11 18.42 -10.93
C ILE A 9 1.41 18.56 -11.71
N LYS A 10 2.06 19.71 -11.55
CA LYS A 10 3.35 19.96 -12.20
C LYS A 10 4.38 18.93 -11.73
N PRO A 11 5.15 18.31 -12.64
CA PRO A 11 6.27 17.46 -12.26
C PRO A 11 7.27 18.20 -11.35
N GLY A 12 7.78 17.51 -10.33
CA GLY A 12 8.63 18.04 -9.27
C GLY A 12 7.85 18.67 -8.10
N SER A 13 6.53 18.86 -8.21
CA SER A 13 5.72 19.39 -7.11
C SER A 13 5.26 18.31 -6.14
N SER A 14 5.14 18.69 -4.87
CA SER A 14 4.47 17.86 -3.88
C SER A 14 2.95 17.81 -4.12
N PHE A 15 2.35 16.70 -3.71
CA PHE A 15 0.91 16.53 -3.65
C PHE A 15 0.53 15.76 -2.37
N TYR A 16 -0.75 15.78 -2.05
CA TYR A 16 -1.35 15.07 -0.94
C TYR A 16 -2.40 14.10 -1.48
N LEU A 17 -2.23 12.81 -1.20
CA LEU A 17 -3.18 11.75 -1.51
C LEU A 17 -4.02 11.47 -0.28
N ILE A 18 -5.34 11.56 -0.39
CA ILE A 18 -6.26 11.18 0.68
C ILE A 18 -6.65 9.73 0.44
N LEU A 19 -6.35 8.89 1.43
CA LEU A 19 -6.73 7.49 1.48
C LEU A 19 -7.89 7.29 2.45
N GLU A 20 -8.79 6.38 2.12
CA GLU A 20 -9.93 6.01 2.95
C GLU A 20 -9.86 4.52 3.33
N GLU A 21 -10.15 4.25 4.61
CA GLU A 21 -10.25 2.90 5.14
C GLU A 21 -11.41 2.15 4.48
N PRO A 22 -11.19 0.93 3.96
CA PRO A 22 -12.27 0.13 3.41
C PRO A 22 -13.18 -0.37 4.53
N ALA A 23 -14.46 -0.63 4.21
CA ALA A 23 -15.34 -1.30 5.16
C ALA A 23 -14.74 -2.66 5.58
N PRO A 24 -14.77 -3.01 6.87
CA PRO A 24 -14.20 -4.25 7.36
C PRO A 24 -14.91 -5.44 6.72
N ASN A 25 -14.13 -6.39 6.20
CA ASN A 25 -14.64 -7.65 5.68
C ASN A 25 -14.10 -8.81 6.53
N PRO A 26 -14.90 -9.36 7.46
CA PRO A 26 -14.44 -10.42 8.36
C PRO A 26 -14.16 -11.74 7.64
N ALA A 27 -14.55 -11.89 6.37
CA ALA A 27 -14.28 -13.09 5.58
C ALA A 27 -12.87 -13.12 4.96
N ILE A 28 -12.08 -12.04 5.09
CA ILE A 28 -10.73 -11.95 4.51
C ILE A 28 -9.72 -11.76 5.64
N GLU A 29 -8.79 -12.71 5.78
CA GLU A 29 -7.71 -12.63 6.79
C GLU A 29 -6.65 -11.58 6.44
N LEU A 30 -6.41 -11.36 5.15
CA LEU A 30 -5.49 -10.32 4.68
C LEU A 30 -6.12 -8.93 4.82
N PRO A 31 -5.44 -7.95 5.44
CA PRO A 31 -5.94 -6.59 5.51
C PRO A 31 -6.26 -6.03 4.12
N GLN A 32 -7.39 -5.34 3.98
CA GLN A 32 -7.75 -4.70 2.73
C GLN A 32 -6.92 -3.41 2.55
N PRO A 33 -6.34 -3.17 1.36
CA PRO A 33 -5.61 -1.94 1.12
C PRO A 33 -6.56 -0.74 1.15
N TRP A 34 -6.10 0.36 1.76
CA TRP A 34 -6.81 1.63 1.75
C TRP A 34 -6.88 2.19 0.33
N LYS A 35 -8.00 2.81 -0.02
CA LYS A 35 -8.26 3.28 -1.38
C LYS A 35 -8.04 4.78 -1.51
N PRO A 36 -7.44 5.25 -2.61
CA PRO A 36 -7.36 6.67 -2.89
C PRO A 36 -8.76 7.22 -3.21
N VAL A 37 -9.15 8.28 -2.52
CA VAL A 37 -10.45 8.95 -2.71
C VAL A 37 -10.31 10.38 -3.23
N ALA A 38 -9.17 11.02 -3.01
CA ALA A 38 -8.89 12.36 -3.52
C ALA A 38 -7.39 12.66 -3.61
N ILE A 39 -7.04 13.64 -4.44
CA ILE A 39 -5.70 14.21 -4.54
C ILE A 39 -5.81 15.73 -4.39
N SER A 40 -4.87 16.34 -3.67
CA SER A 40 -4.78 17.78 -3.45
C SER A 40 -3.35 18.28 -3.67
N GLN A 41 -3.21 19.53 -4.11
CA GLN A 41 -1.90 20.21 -4.14
C GLN A 41 -1.55 20.84 -2.78
N GLU A 42 -2.56 21.06 -1.93
CA GLU A 42 -2.42 21.65 -0.60
C GLU A 42 -2.72 20.61 0.47
N GLN A 43 -2.11 20.77 1.64
CA GLN A 43 -2.36 19.88 2.77
C GLN A 43 -3.81 20.06 3.24
N PRO A 44 -4.62 18.97 3.33
CA PRO A 44 -5.97 19.05 3.85
C PRO A 44 -5.96 19.56 5.30
N SER A 45 -6.78 20.57 5.59
CA SER A 45 -6.93 21.11 6.96
C SER A 45 -7.80 20.21 7.84
N GLN A 46 -8.65 19.38 7.23
CA GLN A 46 -9.57 18.47 7.90
C GLN A 46 -9.67 17.17 7.10
N LEU A 47 -9.77 16.05 7.82
CA LEU A 47 -9.97 14.71 7.27
C LEU A 47 -11.15 14.07 8.00
N GLN A 48 -11.86 13.16 7.33
CA GLN A 48 -12.81 12.30 8.01
C GLN A 48 -12.07 11.31 8.93
N ALA A 49 -12.75 10.75 9.93
CA ALA A 49 -12.12 9.90 10.93
C ALA A 49 -11.47 8.62 10.34
N ASN A 50 -12.00 8.13 9.22
CA ASN A 50 -11.53 6.97 8.46
C ASN A 50 -10.59 7.35 7.30
N GLN A 51 -10.07 8.58 7.30
CA GLN A 51 -9.19 9.08 6.24
C GLN A 51 -7.81 9.45 6.78
N VAL A 52 -6.80 9.19 5.96
CA VAL A 52 -5.41 9.63 6.19
C VAL A 52 -4.88 10.33 4.95
N VAL A 53 -3.84 11.12 5.12
CA VAL A 53 -3.19 11.83 4.02
C VAL A 53 -1.75 11.37 3.83
N LEU A 54 -1.37 11.03 2.60
CA LEU A 54 0.02 10.74 2.23
C LEU A 54 0.59 11.87 1.39
N LYS A 55 1.77 12.36 1.75
CA LYS A 55 2.52 13.30 0.94
C LYS A 55 3.30 12.52 -0.13
N GLY A 56 3.27 13.03 -1.36
CA GLY A 56 4.00 12.47 -2.49
C GLY A 56 4.65 13.55 -3.35
N ILE A 57 5.38 13.12 -4.38
CA ILE A 57 5.96 14.01 -5.39
C ILE A 57 5.63 13.47 -6.79
N ALA A 58 5.14 14.35 -7.67
CA ALA A 58 4.80 13.97 -9.04
C ALA A 58 6.06 14.01 -9.94
N TYR A 59 6.35 12.94 -10.68
CA TYR A 59 7.47 12.89 -11.63
C TYR A 59 7.04 12.28 -12.98
N GLY A 60 5.85 12.65 -13.49
CA GLY A 60 5.23 11.98 -14.65
C GLY A 60 4.45 10.71 -14.28
N SER A 61 4.72 10.16 -13.09
CA SER A 61 3.88 9.25 -12.32
C SER A 61 3.70 9.79 -10.90
N LEU A 62 2.66 9.34 -10.20
CA LEU A 62 2.46 9.65 -8.79
C LEU A 62 3.21 8.62 -7.94
N ASN A 63 4.31 9.05 -7.31
CA ASN A 63 5.04 8.23 -6.34
C ASN A 63 4.67 8.72 -4.93
N TYR A 64 4.18 7.81 -4.09
CA TYR A 64 3.71 8.12 -2.74
C TYR A 64 3.93 6.94 -1.78
N GLY A 65 3.97 7.23 -0.49
CA GLY A 65 3.75 6.25 0.57
C GLY A 65 4.97 5.57 1.18
N LEU A 66 6.09 5.41 0.47
CA LEU A 66 7.25 4.71 1.03
C LEU A 66 8.57 5.35 0.57
N GLU A 67 9.24 6.05 1.49
CA GLU A 67 10.68 6.29 1.35
C GLU A 67 11.40 4.94 1.35
N SER A 68 12.49 4.79 0.59
CA SER A 68 13.23 3.53 0.48
C SER A 68 13.61 3.02 1.87
N TYR A 69 12.91 1.99 2.36
CA TYR A 69 13.14 1.45 3.70
C TYR A 69 14.13 0.29 3.64
N TYR A 70 15.10 0.29 4.56
CA TYR A 70 16.06 -0.79 4.68
C TYR A 70 15.42 -1.98 5.39
N ILE A 71 15.04 -3.00 4.63
CA ILE A 71 14.69 -4.31 5.18
C ILE A 71 16.01 -5.05 5.48
N PRO A 72 16.24 -5.57 6.70
CA PRO A 72 17.39 -6.41 7.01
C PRO A 72 17.53 -7.54 5.98
N GLU A 73 18.75 -7.80 5.53
CA GLU A 73 19.00 -8.72 4.41
C GLU A 73 18.42 -10.13 4.66
N GLU A 74 18.51 -10.63 5.90
CA GLU A 74 17.92 -11.93 6.28
C GLU A 74 16.40 -11.96 6.08
N GLN A 75 15.70 -10.92 6.52
CA GLN A 75 14.25 -10.78 6.38
C GLN A 75 13.86 -10.62 4.90
N ARG A 76 14.65 -9.88 4.11
CA ARG A 76 14.46 -9.75 2.67
C ARG A 76 14.60 -11.10 1.96
N GLN A 77 15.62 -11.88 2.32
CA GLN A 77 15.84 -13.21 1.75
C GLN A 77 14.72 -14.18 2.16
N GLN A 78 14.25 -14.11 3.40
CA GLN A 78 13.11 -14.91 3.86
C GLN A 78 11.85 -14.59 3.04
N ILE A 79 11.47 -13.32 2.95
CA ILE A 79 10.29 -12.89 2.16
C ILE A 79 10.44 -13.35 0.70
N LYS A 80 11.62 -13.15 0.09
CA LYS A 80 11.88 -13.57 -1.28
C LYS A 80 11.73 -15.09 -1.46
N ALA A 81 12.30 -15.87 -0.55
CA ALA A 81 12.22 -17.33 -0.61
C ALA A 81 10.78 -17.83 -0.48
N GLU A 82 10.00 -17.23 0.42
CA GLU A 82 8.59 -17.59 0.63
C GLU A 82 7.70 -17.20 -0.56
N LEU A 83 7.89 -15.99 -1.12
CA LEU A 83 7.19 -15.58 -2.34
C LEU A 83 7.52 -16.47 -3.53
N THR A 84 8.80 -16.85 -3.67
CA THR A 84 9.26 -17.74 -4.75
C THR A 84 8.63 -19.13 -4.61
N LYS A 85 8.57 -19.69 -3.40
CA LYS A 85 7.94 -20.99 -3.15
C LYS A 85 6.43 -20.97 -3.43
N ALA A 86 5.73 -19.91 -3.03
CA ALA A 86 4.30 -19.77 -3.29
C ALA A 86 3.97 -19.75 -4.80
N GLN A 87 4.85 -19.18 -5.61
CA GLN A 87 4.70 -19.15 -7.08
C GLN A 87 5.04 -20.48 -7.76
N GLN A 88 5.89 -21.31 -7.15
CA GLN A 88 6.32 -22.60 -7.73
C GLN A 88 5.35 -23.75 -7.45
N GLY A 89 4.50 -23.65 -6.43
CA GLY A 89 3.60 -24.73 -6.00
C GLY A 89 2.40 -24.97 -6.93
N ASN A 90 2.00 -24.00 -7.74
CA ASN A 90 0.72 -24.06 -8.43
C ASN A 90 0.85 -23.81 -9.96
N PRO A 91 1.05 -24.87 -10.78
CA PRO A 91 1.23 -24.75 -12.22
C PRO A 91 0.00 -24.22 -12.99
N ASN A 92 -1.16 -24.11 -12.32
CA ASN A 92 -2.40 -23.57 -12.88
C ASN A 92 -2.76 -22.17 -12.35
N GLN A 93 -2.07 -21.65 -11.34
CA GLN A 93 -2.16 -20.23 -11.02
C GLN A 93 -1.31 -19.49 -12.03
N SER A 94 -1.97 -18.76 -12.93
CA SER A 94 -1.33 -17.70 -13.70
C SER A 94 -0.44 -16.86 -12.79
N GLU A 95 0.66 -16.35 -13.35
CA GLU A 95 1.78 -15.57 -12.79
C GLU A 95 1.40 -14.31 -11.96
N LEU A 96 0.23 -14.30 -11.32
CA LEU A 96 -0.22 -13.26 -10.42
C LEU A 96 0.62 -13.34 -9.14
N PRO A 97 1.39 -12.29 -8.82
CA PRO A 97 2.17 -12.25 -7.60
C PRO A 97 1.22 -12.43 -6.40
N SER A 98 1.66 -13.21 -5.40
CA SER A 98 1.04 -13.28 -4.08
C SER A 98 0.63 -11.89 -3.60
N PRO A 99 -0.61 -11.68 -3.15
CA PRO A 99 -1.04 -10.39 -2.62
C PRO A 99 -0.13 -9.95 -1.46
N ILE A 100 0.37 -8.72 -1.55
CA ILE A 100 1.18 -8.08 -0.50
C ILE A 100 0.50 -6.78 -0.10
N VAL A 101 0.37 -6.56 1.20
CA VAL A 101 -0.18 -5.33 1.79
C VAL A 101 0.84 -4.76 2.76
N ILE A 102 1.13 -3.47 2.63
CA ILE A 102 2.03 -2.76 3.54
C ILE A 102 1.20 -1.93 4.51
N GLU A 103 1.46 -2.11 5.79
CA GLU A 103 0.97 -1.24 6.83
C GLU A 103 1.99 -0.13 7.07
N ILE A 104 1.50 1.10 7.12
CA ILE A 104 2.31 2.30 7.32
C ILE A 104 1.76 3.11 8.49
N LYS A 105 2.64 3.81 9.20
CA LYS A 105 2.26 4.88 10.11
C LYS A 105 2.46 6.21 9.41
N VAL A 106 1.49 7.10 9.57
CA VAL A 106 1.46 8.39 8.90
C VAL A 106 1.37 9.48 9.95
N ASN A 107 2.20 10.52 9.84
CA ASN A 107 2.14 11.68 10.73
C ASN A 107 1.22 12.77 10.18
N ALA A 108 0.96 13.81 10.98
CA ALA A 108 0.05 14.90 10.60
C ALA A 108 0.47 15.68 9.34
N GLN A 109 1.73 15.59 8.89
CA GLN A 109 2.25 16.24 7.68
C GLN A 109 2.14 15.34 6.44
N GLY A 110 1.64 14.11 6.61
CA GLY A 110 1.54 13.10 5.56
C GLY A 110 2.82 12.34 5.28
N ASN A 111 3.83 12.44 6.15
CA ASN A 111 5.03 11.59 6.06
C ASN A 111 4.68 10.19 6.57
N ALA A 112 5.12 9.16 5.84
CA ALA A 112 4.78 7.79 6.12
C ALA A 112 6.02 6.92 6.34
N VAL A 113 5.91 5.99 7.29
CA VAL A 113 6.93 4.97 7.55
C VAL A 113 6.28 3.58 7.51
N PRO A 114 6.87 2.59 6.83
CA PRO A 114 6.39 1.22 6.89
C PRO A 114 6.58 0.65 8.30
N VAL A 115 5.61 -0.14 8.75
CA VAL A 115 5.67 -0.82 10.07
C VAL A 115 5.45 -2.32 9.99
N SER A 116 4.70 -2.79 9.00
CA SER A 116 4.66 -4.21 8.69
C SER A 116 4.28 -4.49 7.25
N LEU A 117 4.61 -5.70 6.81
CA LEU A 117 4.19 -6.29 5.55
C LEU A 117 3.35 -7.52 5.83
N TRP A 118 2.20 -7.60 5.19
CA TRP A 118 1.35 -8.77 5.16
C TRP A 118 1.46 -9.41 3.80
N ALA A 119 1.67 -10.72 3.76
CA ALA A 119 1.74 -11.47 2.52
C ALA A 119 0.93 -12.76 2.64
N GLN A 120 0.26 -13.10 1.56
CA GLN A 120 -0.52 -14.32 1.43
C GLN A 120 0.26 -15.35 0.60
N PHE A 121 0.43 -16.54 1.17
CA PHE A 121 1.18 -17.66 0.60
C PHE A 121 0.26 -18.87 0.43
N GLY A 122 0.70 -19.87 -0.35
CA GLY A 122 0.03 -21.17 -0.46
C GLY A 122 -1.00 -21.30 -1.59
N GLU A 123 -1.49 -22.53 -1.79
CA GLU A 123 -2.49 -22.87 -2.80
C GLU A 123 -3.90 -22.45 -2.36
N ALA A 124 -4.87 -22.43 -3.28
CA ALA A 124 -6.24 -21.94 -3.03
C ALA A 124 -6.93 -22.58 -1.80
N GLU A 125 -6.57 -23.81 -1.43
CA GLU A 125 -7.15 -24.53 -0.29
C GLU A 125 -6.25 -24.52 0.97
N GLN A 126 -5.04 -23.98 0.89
CA GLN A 126 -4.06 -23.91 1.99
C GLN A 126 -3.37 -22.54 2.01
N GLN A 127 -4.17 -21.48 1.95
CA GLN A 127 -3.65 -20.12 2.00
C GLN A 127 -3.18 -19.79 3.42
N GLU A 128 -1.97 -19.27 3.56
CA GLU A 128 -1.40 -18.81 4.83
C GLU A 128 -1.12 -17.30 4.73
N VAL A 129 -1.61 -16.53 5.69
CA VAL A 129 -1.28 -15.10 5.80
C VAL A 129 -0.19 -14.92 6.86
N ARG A 130 0.91 -14.27 6.49
CA ARG A 130 1.98 -13.91 7.44
C ARG A 130 2.18 -12.41 7.51
N ARG A 131 2.51 -11.96 8.72
CA ARG A 131 2.87 -10.58 9.04
C ARG A 131 4.35 -10.49 9.41
N TYR A 132 5.04 -9.58 8.75
CA TYR A 132 6.44 -9.24 8.98
C TYR A 132 6.50 -7.84 9.54
N HIS A 133 7.16 -7.66 10.68
CA HIS A 133 7.37 -6.34 11.28
C HIS A 133 8.71 -5.76 10.86
N PHE A 134 8.77 -4.43 10.76
CA PHE A 134 9.99 -3.67 10.50
C PHE A 134 10.48 -2.97 11.77
#